data_AF-A0A420MGY9-F1
#
_entry.id   AF-A0A420MGY9-F1
#
_cell.length_a   1.000
_cell.length_b   1.000
_cell.length_c   1.000
_cell.angle_alpha   90.00
_cell.angle_beta   90.00
_cell.angle_gamma   90.00
#
_symmetry.space_group_name_H-M   'P 1'
#
loop_
_entity.id
_entity.type
_entity.pdbx_description
1 polymer ?
#
loop_
_entity_poly.entity_id
_entity_poly.type
_entity_poly.pdbx_seq_one_letter_code
_entity_poly.pdbx_strand_id
1 'polypeptide(L)'
;MSTPPAAATSPKSEKSPAKNTAKSPSKSPSNSPPQHAQVNVGDTGILEPTHWQQLAEEENVNQDDDAHSLSEESLASSTDSVTSSIFEYRKLHGRTYHREIGSSQYWAANDERQSELLDINHHCLTLGIGGKTHLAPLDTEKITKALDIGTGTGIWALDFADEYPNVEVIGTDVSPIQPSWVPPNLQFEIEDCTQEWTFAPNSADYIHIRWLIGSIPDWYKFFREAYKTCKPGGWVESFEPSGIITSDDDTVKESSALGQWGKLFIEGAKKLGVSFTVYEEELQRKAMEAAGFVDIQQFEYKTPIGGWPKDPELKELGQFGKLAFLADPEGFVLFVANTIGWTESEIHVFLAHARREIHSGKHHPYYKQRVVWGLQNTSKTAIPENSKSIITITHVTTATAIVDIDGAKFITDPIFDEAPQSHERSHVAGLKPGEFFLTLQEGPAISIKQLPVIDCVLLSHEDHIDNLDETGR
;
A
#
# COMPACT_ATOMS: atom_id res chain seq x y z
N MET A 1 -47.86 -5.09 42.31
CA MET A 1 -48.55 -4.38 43.41
C MET A 1 -47.94 -4.94 44.70
N SER A 2 -47.26 -4.24 45.58
CA SER A 2 -47.27 -2.80 45.89
C SER A 2 -46.00 -2.41 46.67
N THR A 3 -45.39 -1.29 46.31
CA THR A 3 -44.67 -0.34 47.20
C THR A 3 -45.69 0.68 47.75
N PRO A 4 -45.35 1.66 48.62
CA PRO A 4 -44.31 1.83 49.67
C PRO A 4 -44.95 2.32 51.01
N PRO A 5 -44.22 2.88 52.02
CA PRO A 5 -43.95 4.34 52.11
C PRO A 5 -42.56 4.68 52.72
N ALA A 6 -41.83 5.73 52.30
CA ALA A 6 -41.91 7.20 52.50
C ALA A 6 -41.14 7.76 53.73
N ALA A 7 -40.53 8.92 53.51
CA ALA A 7 -39.41 9.56 54.22
C ALA A 7 -39.69 10.18 55.61
N ALA A 8 -38.62 10.43 56.36
CA ALA A 8 -38.56 11.45 57.41
C ALA A 8 -37.18 12.15 57.47
N THR A 9 -37.22 13.43 57.80
CA THR A 9 -36.23 14.49 57.66
C THR A 9 -35.24 14.65 58.84
N SER A 10 -34.15 15.39 58.58
CA SER A 10 -32.98 15.74 59.40
C SER A 10 -33.23 16.41 60.76
N PRO A 11 -32.15 16.56 61.58
CA PRO A 11 -31.76 17.91 61.98
C PRO A 11 -30.23 18.20 61.98
N LYS A 12 -29.92 19.50 61.98
CA LYS A 12 -28.60 20.17 62.04
C LYS A 12 -28.03 20.23 63.47
N SER A 13 -26.70 20.29 63.60
CA SER A 13 -25.95 20.95 64.70
C SER A 13 -24.50 21.20 64.24
N GLU A 14 -24.05 22.43 64.01
CA GLU A 14 -23.44 23.42 64.94
C GLU A 14 -21.92 23.25 65.20
N LYS A 15 -21.24 24.41 65.29
CA LYS A 15 -19.80 24.64 65.07
C LYS A 15 -18.92 24.68 66.34
N SER A 16 -17.60 24.55 66.10
CA SER A 16 -16.42 25.18 66.76
C SER A 16 -15.70 24.43 67.92
N PRO A 17 -14.39 24.70 68.22
CA PRO A 17 -13.53 25.79 67.72
C PRO A 17 -12.10 25.39 67.25
N ALA A 18 -11.40 26.43 66.78
CA ALA A 18 -10.08 26.49 66.15
C ALA A 18 -8.87 26.11 67.04
N LYS A 19 -7.78 25.69 66.38
CA LYS A 19 -6.40 25.82 66.87
C LYS A 19 -5.52 26.47 65.80
N ASN A 20 -4.96 27.63 66.18
CA ASN A 20 -3.89 28.36 65.49
C ASN A 20 -2.55 27.64 65.68
N THR A 21 -1.76 27.49 64.61
CA THR A 21 -0.29 27.54 64.67
C THR A 21 0.31 28.07 63.37
N ALA A 22 0.90 29.27 63.48
CA ALA A 22 2.08 29.83 62.82
C ALA A 22 2.30 29.71 61.28
N LYS A 23 2.41 30.91 60.66
CA LYS A 23 2.89 31.21 59.30
C LYS A 23 4.42 31.11 59.16
N SER A 24 4.89 30.72 57.97
CA SER A 24 6.14 31.16 57.30
C SER A 24 6.05 30.83 55.79
N PRO A 25 6.78 31.51 54.89
CA PRO A 25 6.20 32.51 53.99
C PRO A 25 5.83 32.04 52.58
N SER A 26 4.94 32.80 51.95
CA SER A 26 4.45 32.65 50.57
C SER A 26 5.56 32.81 49.53
N LYS A 27 5.71 31.83 48.64
CA LYS A 27 6.26 32.05 47.30
C LYS A 27 5.14 32.59 46.40
N SER A 28 5.39 33.74 45.79
CA SER A 28 4.54 34.37 44.78
C SER A 28 4.29 33.41 43.61
N PRO A 29 3.06 33.33 43.06
CA PRO A 29 2.84 32.63 41.80
C PRO A 29 3.36 33.53 40.67
N SER A 30 4.45 33.10 40.03
CA SER A 30 4.87 33.60 38.74
C SER A 30 3.84 33.14 37.70
N ASN A 31 2.84 33.98 37.43
CA ASN A 31 1.98 33.84 36.26
C ASN A 31 2.80 34.17 35.01
N SER A 32 3.51 33.17 34.50
CA SER A 32 3.89 33.11 33.09
C SER A 32 2.86 32.20 32.40
N PRO A 33 2.27 32.60 31.25
CA PRO A 33 1.43 31.69 30.47
C PRO A 33 2.24 30.43 30.13
N PRO A 34 1.60 29.25 29.96
CA PRO A 34 2.30 28.10 29.40
C PRO A 34 2.87 28.55 28.05
N GLN A 35 4.20 28.51 27.90
CA GLN A 35 4.79 28.57 26.58
C GLN A 35 4.24 27.36 25.84
N HIS A 36 3.43 27.59 24.81
CA HIS A 36 3.17 26.56 23.82
C HIS A 36 4.52 26.01 23.37
N ALA A 37 4.82 24.76 23.72
CA ALA A 37 5.96 24.05 23.18
C ALA A 37 5.87 24.20 21.66
N GLN A 38 6.87 24.85 21.05
CA GLN A 38 6.94 24.91 19.60
C GLN A 38 7.07 23.47 19.11
N VAL A 39 6.01 22.97 18.46
CA VAL A 39 6.02 21.66 17.82
C VAL A 39 7.09 21.73 16.74
N ASN A 40 8.22 21.07 16.98
CA ASN A 40 9.32 21.02 16.03
C ASN A 40 8.95 19.97 14.96
N VAL A 41 8.18 20.42 13.98
CA VAL A 41 7.85 19.62 12.80
C VAL A 41 9.09 19.63 11.90
N GLY A 42 9.73 18.47 11.69
CA GLY A 42 10.80 18.36 10.72
C GLY A 42 10.29 18.63 9.30
N ASP A 43 11.20 18.82 8.33
CA ASP A 43 10.84 19.08 6.91
C ASP A 43 9.94 18.00 6.28
N THR A 44 9.85 16.82 6.90
CA THR A 44 9.06 15.65 6.48
C THR A 44 7.63 15.63 7.02
N GLY A 45 7.25 16.55 7.92
CA GLY A 45 5.93 16.54 8.58
C GLY A 45 5.80 15.52 9.71
N ILE A 46 6.85 14.74 9.98
CA ILE A 46 6.96 13.79 11.10
C ILE A 46 7.40 14.53 12.36
N LEU A 47 6.80 14.18 13.49
CA LEU A 47 7.27 14.65 14.80
C LEU A 47 8.51 13.85 15.21
N GLU A 48 9.60 14.59 15.47
CA GLU A 48 10.89 14.02 15.87
C GLU A 48 10.75 13.14 17.13
N PRO A 49 11.60 12.11 17.30
CA PRO A 49 11.59 11.27 18.51
C PRO A 49 11.57 12.02 19.84
N THR A 50 12.28 13.14 19.89
CA THR A 50 12.35 14.03 21.07
C THR A 50 10.99 14.57 21.49
N HIS A 51 10.04 14.75 20.55
CA HIS A 51 8.67 15.16 20.86
C HIS A 51 7.96 14.14 21.76
N TRP A 52 8.07 12.85 21.43
CA TRP A 52 7.41 11.77 22.17
C TRP A 52 8.01 11.56 23.56
N GLN A 53 9.32 11.76 23.69
CA GLN A 53 10.02 11.76 24.97
C GLN A 53 9.54 12.91 25.87
N GLN A 54 9.47 14.13 25.33
CA GLN A 54 8.96 15.30 26.05
C GLN A 54 7.51 15.11 26.50
N LEU A 55 6.65 14.61 25.62
CA LEU A 55 5.26 14.28 25.98
C LEU A 55 5.20 13.24 27.11
N ALA A 56 6.05 12.21 27.06
CA ALA A 56 6.10 11.20 28.12
C ALA A 56 6.58 11.79 29.46
N GLU A 57 7.54 12.73 29.44
CA GLU A 57 7.97 13.46 30.63
C GLU A 57 6.86 14.35 31.21
N GLU A 58 6.11 15.08 30.36
CA GLU A 58 4.99 15.92 30.79
C GLU A 58 3.83 15.11 31.39
N GLU A 59 3.58 13.90 30.86
CA GLU A 59 2.55 12.99 31.36
C GLU A 59 2.98 12.26 32.65
N ASN A 60 4.25 11.87 32.78
CA ASN A 60 4.79 11.26 33.99
C ASN A 60 4.84 12.23 35.19
N VAL A 61 4.81 13.54 34.96
CA VAL A 61 4.64 14.54 36.03
C VAL A 61 3.20 14.53 36.60
N ASN A 62 2.25 13.80 35.98
CA ASN A 62 0.82 13.87 36.31
C ASN A 62 0.13 12.54 36.69
N GLN A 63 0.79 11.36 36.70
CA GLN A 63 0.16 10.10 37.14
C GLN A 63 1.14 9.15 37.86
N ASP A 64 0.71 8.65 39.04
CA ASP A 64 1.35 7.59 39.83
C ASP A 64 1.23 6.21 39.14
N ASP A 65 2.25 5.39 39.37
CA ASP A 65 2.61 4.09 38.77
C ASP A 65 1.51 3.01 38.70
N ASP A 66 1.55 2.22 37.62
CA ASP A 66 1.29 0.77 37.66
C ASP A 66 2.00 0.07 36.48
N ALA A 67 3.22 -0.43 36.72
CA ALA A 67 3.99 -1.22 35.78
C ALA A 67 3.93 -2.71 36.12
N HIS A 68 3.40 -3.54 35.20
CA HIS A 68 3.53 -4.99 35.26
C HIS A 68 4.50 -5.48 34.18
N SER A 69 5.57 -6.11 34.63
CA SER A 69 6.59 -6.78 33.81
C SER A 69 6.17 -8.24 33.56
N LEU A 70 6.26 -8.70 32.31
CA LEU A 70 6.16 -10.10 31.94
C LEU A 70 7.47 -10.53 31.30
N SER A 71 8.05 -11.61 31.82
CA SER A 71 9.24 -12.28 31.28
C SER A 71 8.84 -13.59 30.61
N GLU A 72 9.32 -13.85 29.40
CA GLU A 72 9.15 -15.13 28.69
C GLU A 72 10.51 -15.82 28.50
N GLU A 73 10.54 -17.12 28.80
CA GLU A 73 11.62 -18.06 28.45
C GLU A 73 11.17 -18.88 27.24
N SER A 74 12.00 -18.95 26.19
CA SER A 74 11.72 -19.73 24.98
C SER A 74 12.37 -21.13 25.03
N LEU A 75 11.59 -22.15 24.71
CA LEU A 75 12.02 -23.53 24.50
C LEU A 75 12.15 -23.80 23.00
N ALA A 76 13.39 -23.96 22.52
CA ALA A 76 13.66 -24.38 21.15
C ALA A 76 13.49 -25.90 20.98
N SER A 77 12.72 -26.32 19.97
CA SER A 77 12.67 -27.70 19.49
C SER A 77 13.29 -27.76 18.09
N SER A 78 14.22 -28.69 17.88
CA SER A 78 14.93 -28.92 16.61
C SER A 78 14.28 -30.04 15.80
N THR A 79 14.38 -29.98 14.45
CA THR A 79 14.96 -31.01 13.56
C THR A 79 14.99 -30.48 12.10
N ASP A 80 16.11 -30.72 11.39
CA ASP A 80 16.46 -30.39 9.98
C ASP A 80 15.53 -31.07 8.92
N SER A 81 15.43 -30.73 7.62
CA SER A 81 16.29 -29.97 6.69
C SER A 81 15.51 -29.35 5.49
N VAL A 82 15.74 -28.06 5.22
CA VAL A 82 15.94 -27.46 3.89
C VAL A 82 17.17 -26.56 4.08
N THR A 83 18.08 -26.45 3.10
CA THR A 83 19.42 -25.81 3.25
C THR A 83 19.45 -24.69 4.29
N SER A 84 20.22 -24.86 5.37
CA SER A 84 20.19 -24.05 6.59
C SER A 84 20.21 -22.53 6.37
N SER A 85 20.72 -22.08 5.23
CA SER A 85 20.75 -20.68 4.79
C SER A 85 19.37 -20.05 4.55
N ILE A 86 18.34 -20.82 4.22
CA ILE A 86 16.98 -20.30 3.96
C ILE A 86 16.28 -19.86 5.27
N PHE A 87 16.64 -20.49 6.39
CA PHE A 87 16.12 -20.14 7.73
C PHE A 87 17.01 -19.15 8.49
N GLU A 88 18.08 -18.64 7.86
CA GLU A 88 18.92 -17.62 8.47
C GLU A 88 18.27 -16.23 8.30
N TYR A 89 17.36 -15.86 9.19
CA TYR A 89 16.69 -14.55 9.19
C TYR A 89 17.61 -13.39 9.59
N ARG A 90 17.33 -12.19 9.08
CA ARG A 90 17.90 -10.95 9.61
C ARG A 90 17.34 -10.71 11.00
N LYS A 91 18.20 -10.39 11.97
CA LYS A 91 17.79 -10.04 13.33
C LYS A 91 18.00 -8.56 13.59
N LEU A 92 16.97 -7.90 14.11
CA LEU A 92 17.03 -6.51 14.55
C LEU A 92 16.30 -6.40 15.89
N HIS A 93 17.02 -6.03 16.95
CA HIS A 93 16.48 -5.90 18.32
C HIS A 93 15.65 -7.12 18.78
N GLY A 94 16.14 -8.34 18.51
CA GLY A 94 15.48 -9.58 18.90
C GLY A 94 14.33 -10.05 18.00
N ARG A 95 13.88 -9.21 17.04
CA ARG A 95 12.89 -9.54 16.03
C ARG A 95 13.53 -10.14 14.78
N THR A 96 12.83 -11.04 14.09
CA THR A 96 13.30 -11.62 12.82
C THR A 96 12.62 -10.97 11.62
N TYR A 97 13.37 -10.83 10.53
CA TYR A 97 12.93 -10.29 9.25
C TYR A 97 13.44 -11.17 8.11
N HIS A 98 12.78 -11.10 6.96
CA HIS A 98 13.26 -11.77 5.76
C HIS A 98 14.71 -11.31 5.47
N ARG A 99 15.57 -12.29 5.16
CA ARG A 99 16.95 -12.01 4.78
C ARG A 99 16.98 -11.55 3.33
N GLU A 100 17.76 -10.53 3.03
CA GLU A 100 17.99 -10.07 1.65
C GLU A 100 18.54 -11.24 0.80
N ILE A 101 17.67 -11.87 0.01
CA ILE A 101 18.03 -12.81 -1.04
C ILE A 101 17.59 -12.16 -2.35
N GLY A 102 18.52 -11.52 -3.06
CA GLY A 102 18.21 -10.75 -4.25
C GLY A 102 17.79 -9.31 -3.93
N SER A 103 16.70 -8.83 -4.53
CA SER A 103 16.17 -7.48 -4.31
C SER A 103 14.97 -7.42 -3.36
N SER A 104 14.53 -8.55 -2.79
CA SER A 104 13.41 -8.58 -1.85
C SER A 104 13.78 -7.88 -0.54
N GLN A 105 13.02 -6.86 -0.19
CA GLN A 105 13.08 -6.21 1.13
C GLN A 105 11.69 -6.26 1.76
N TYR A 106 11.48 -7.20 2.66
CA TYR A 106 10.26 -7.25 3.47
C TYR A 106 10.47 -6.46 4.76
N TRP A 107 9.56 -5.53 5.03
CA TRP A 107 9.70 -4.52 6.07
C TRP A 107 9.11 -4.94 7.42
N ALA A 108 8.16 -5.88 7.43
CA ALA A 108 7.54 -6.36 8.66
C ALA A 108 8.30 -7.56 9.23
N ALA A 109 8.19 -7.77 10.54
CA ALA A 109 8.73 -8.95 11.19
C ALA A 109 8.10 -10.25 10.65
N ASN A 110 8.78 -11.37 10.83
CA ASN A 110 8.30 -12.69 10.40
C ASN A 110 8.43 -13.76 11.50
N ASP A 111 8.47 -13.33 12.76
CA ASP A 111 8.44 -14.22 13.93
C ASP A 111 7.01 -14.60 14.34
N GLU A 112 6.90 -15.52 15.31
CA GLU A 112 5.63 -16.07 15.81
C GLU A 112 4.68 -14.98 16.31
N ARG A 113 5.19 -13.97 17.02
CA ARG A 113 4.39 -12.85 17.52
C ARG A 113 3.74 -12.05 16.40
N GLN A 114 4.47 -11.81 15.30
CA GLN A 114 3.90 -11.14 14.14
C GLN A 114 2.93 -12.05 13.38
N SER A 115 3.17 -13.36 13.36
CA SER A 115 2.28 -14.33 12.73
C SER A 115 0.91 -14.37 13.43
N GLU A 116 0.88 -14.36 14.76
CA GLU A 116 -0.37 -14.27 15.54
C GLU A 116 -1.17 -12.99 15.21
N LEU A 117 -0.49 -11.85 15.04
CA LEU A 117 -1.14 -10.62 14.57
C LEU A 117 -1.78 -10.84 13.21
N LEU A 118 -1.02 -11.37 12.24
CA LEU A 118 -1.50 -11.58 10.88
C LEU A 118 -2.74 -12.48 10.83
N ASP A 119 -2.83 -13.50 11.68
CA ASP A 119 -4.00 -14.37 11.77
C ASP A 119 -5.23 -13.64 12.34
N ILE A 120 -5.06 -12.81 13.38
CA ILE A 120 -6.14 -11.96 13.91
C ILE A 120 -6.59 -10.96 12.83
N ASN A 121 -5.62 -10.40 12.11
CA ASN A 121 -5.88 -9.45 11.04
C ASN A 121 -6.60 -10.13 9.86
N HIS A 122 -6.26 -11.37 9.50
CA HIS A 122 -7.00 -12.11 8.49
C HIS A 122 -8.49 -12.18 8.84
N HIS A 123 -8.84 -12.53 10.08
CA HIS A 123 -10.22 -12.54 10.52
C HIS A 123 -10.89 -11.16 10.41
N CYS A 124 -10.18 -10.10 10.82
CA CYS A 124 -10.62 -8.71 10.68
C CYS A 124 -10.94 -8.35 9.21
N LEU A 125 -10.07 -8.70 8.27
CA LEU A 125 -10.26 -8.41 6.85
C LEU A 125 -11.41 -9.21 6.24
N THR A 126 -11.56 -10.48 6.65
CA THR A 126 -12.69 -11.34 6.23
C THR A 126 -14.02 -10.77 6.71
N LEU A 127 -14.11 -10.27 7.95
CA LEU A 127 -15.29 -9.55 8.45
C LEU A 127 -15.58 -8.29 7.60
N GLY A 128 -14.55 -7.54 7.23
CA GLY A 128 -14.66 -6.32 6.44
C GLY A 128 -15.29 -6.49 5.05
N ILE A 129 -15.29 -7.71 4.52
CA ILE A 129 -15.90 -8.07 3.23
C ILE A 129 -17.13 -9.01 3.38
N GLY A 130 -17.69 -9.07 4.58
CA GLY A 130 -18.92 -9.82 4.86
C GLY A 130 -18.73 -11.33 5.00
N GLY A 131 -17.58 -11.76 5.54
CA GLY A 131 -17.30 -13.17 5.83
C GLY A 131 -16.90 -14.00 4.60
N LYS A 132 -16.45 -13.35 3.53
CA LYS A 132 -16.06 -13.99 2.27
C LYS A 132 -14.54 -14.09 2.14
N THR A 133 -14.07 -15.01 1.30
CA THR A 133 -12.65 -15.15 0.93
C THR A 133 -12.29 -14.31 -0.30
N HIS A 134 -13.26 -13.90 -1.12
CA HIS A 134 -13.08 -13.07 -2.32
C HIS A 134 -14.34 -12.22 -2.63
N LEU A 135 -14.19 -11.13 -3.39
CA LEU A 135 -15.31 -10.35 -3.94
C LEU A 135 -15.44 -10.49 -5.47
N ALA A 136 -14.36 -10.90 -6.15
CA ALA A 136 -14.37 -11.22 -7.56
C ALA A 136 -15.47 -12.28 -7.86
N PRO A 137 -16.25 -12.12 -8.95
CA PRO A 137 -17.37 -13.00 -9.27
C PRO A 137 -16.88 -14.31 -9.91
N LEU A 138 -16.25 -15.16 -9.11
CA LEU A 138 -15.72 -16.45 -9.55
C LEU A 138 -16.86 -17.40 -9.96
N ASP A 139 -16.68 -18.09 -11.08
CA ASP A 139 -17.51 -19.24 -11.44
C ASP A 139 -16.91 -20.47 -10.77
N THR A 140 -17.40 -20.75 -9.56
CA THR A 140 -16.86 -21.76 -8.64
C THR A 140 -16.90 -23.18 -9.20
N GLU A 141 -17.71 -23.44 -10.22
CA GLU A 141 -17.77 -24.74 -10.91
C GLU A 141 -16.67 -24.90 -11.98
N LYS A 142 -16.04 -23.80 -12.39
CA LYS A 142 -15.07 -23.77 -13.50
C LYS A 142 -13.64 -23.48 -13.09
N ILE A 143 -13.43 -22.82 -11.95
CA ILE A 143 -12.07 -22.57 -11.47
C ILE A 143 -11.38 -23.90 -11.14
N THR A 144 -10.12 -24.01 -11.52
CA THR A 144 -9.30 -25.22 -11.31
C THR A 144 -8.01 -24.90 -10.57
N LYS A 145 -7.51 -23.66 -10.65
CA LYS A 145 -6.28 -23.22 -10.03
C LYS A 145 -6.37 -21.80 -9.50
N ALA A 146 -5.99 -21.60 -8.23
CA ALA A 146 -5.88 -20.31 -7.58
C ALA A 146 -4.46 -20.07 -7.03
N LEU A 147 -3.98 -18.84 -7.12
CA LEU A 147 -2.70 -18.41 -6.54
C LEU A 147 -2.95 -17.40 -5.42
N ASP A 148 -2.26 -17.54 -4.29
CA ASP A 148 -2.20 -16.55 -3.21
C ASP A 148 -0.80 -15.95 -3.14
N ILE A 149 -0.63 -14.75 -3.66
CA ILE A 149 0.68 -14.10 -3.80
C ILE A 149 0.98 -13.26 -2.56
N GLY A 150 2.07 -13.59 -1.87
CA GLY A 150 2.37 -13.02 -0.55
C GLY A 150 1.50 -13.60 0.54
N THR A 151 1.42 -14.93 0.61
CA THR A 151 0.46 -15.66 1.43
C THR A 151 0.67 -15.48 2.94
N GLY A 152 1.85 -14.99 3.37
CA GLY A 152 2.15 -14.75 4.78
C GLY A 152 2.06 -16.05 5.59
N THR A 153 1.16 -16.11 6.57
CA THR A 153 0.94 -17.34 7.38
C THR A 153 0.28 -18.47 6.58
N GLY A 154 -0.27 -18.20 5.39
CA GLY A 154 -0.99 -19.17 4.59
C GLY A 154 -2.47 -19.29 4.93
N ILE A 155 -2.97 -18.52 5.91
CA ILE A 155 -4.32 -18.69 6.46
C ILE A 155 -5.43 -18.43 5.42
N TRP A 156 -5.24 -17.48 4.49
CA TRP A 156 -6.20 -17.28 3.41
C TRP A 156 -6.22 -18.47 2.44
N ALA A 157 -5.04 -18.97 2.07
CA ALA A 157 -4.92 -20.09 1.16
C ALA A 157 -5.53 -21.38 1.77
N LEU A 158 -5.42 -21.56 3.09
CA LEU A 158 -6.09 -22.61 3.84
C LEU A 158 -7.61 -22.49 3.75
N ASP A 159 -8.17 -21.34 4.13
CA ASP A 159 -9.62 -21.11 4.11
C ASP A 159 -10.19 -21.29 2.69
N PHE A 160 -9.49 -20.77 1.68
CA PHE A 160 -9.91 -20.92 0.28
C PHE A 160 -9.80 -22.36 -0.21
N ALA A 161 -8.75 -23.11 0.16
CA ALA A 161 -8.60 -24.51 -0.20
C ALA A 161 -9.68 -25.41 0.44
N ASP A 162 -10.08 -25.11 1.67
CA ASP A 162 -11.17 -25.80 2.38
C ASP A 162 -12.55 -25.46 1.76
N GLU A 163 -12.77 -24.20 1.36
CA GLU A 163 -13.99 -23.76 0.68
C GLU A 163 -14.13 -24.39 -0.73
N TYR A 164 -13.00 -24.57 -1.43
CA TYR A 164 -12.94 -25.06 -2.80
C TYR A 164 -12.06 -26.31 -2.97
N PRO A 165 -12.52 -27.50 -2.49
CA PRO A 165 -11.69 -28.72 -2.45
C PRO A 165 -11.30 -29.28 -3.82
N ASN A 166 -11.91 -28.80 -4.91
CA ASN A 166 -11.58 -29.20 -6.28
C ASN A 166 -10.60 -28.23 -6.98
N VAL A 167 -10.17 -27.17 -6.30
CA VAL A 167 -9.26 -26.16 -6.83
C VAL A 167 -7.87 -26.41 -6.28
N GLU A 168 -6.88 -26.48 -7.17
CA GLU A 168 -5.47 -26.44 -6.80
C GLU A 168 -5.12 -25.03 -6.30
N VAL A 169 -4.67 -24.92 -5.05
CA VAL A 169 -4.26 -23.66 -4.43
C VAL A 169 -2.76 -23.66 -4.24
N ILE A 170 -2.09 -22.61 -4.70
CA ILE A 170 -0.66 -22.38 -4.44
C ILE A 170 -0.51 -21.05 -3.70
N GLY A 171 -0.02 -21.10 -2.48
CA GLY A 171 0.40 -19.90 -1.75
C GLY A 171 1.90 -19.65 -1.94
N THR A 172 2.30 -18.41 -2.24
CA THR A 172 3.71 -18.04 -2.34
C THR A 172 4.10 -16.99 -1.33
N ASP A 173 5.29 -17.15 -0.73
CA ASP A 173 5.89 -16.13 0.12
C ASP A 173 7.41 -16.22 0.07
N VAL A 174 8.10 -15.13 0.41
CA VAL A 174 9.56 -15.12 0.54
C VAL A 174 10.02 -15.78 1.84
N SER A 175 9.15 -15.85 2.86
CA SER A 175 9.44 -16.44 4.17
C SER A 175 8.70 -17.77 4.34
N PRO A 176 9.41 -18.88 4.65
CA PRO A 176 8.78 -20.18 4.89
C PRO A 176 8.24 -20.27 6.33
N ILE A 177 7.11 -19.59 6.61
CA ILE A 177 6.46 -19.54 7.93
C ILE A 177 5.12 -20.29 7.97
N GLN A 178 4.76 -20.95 6.87
CA GLN A 178 3.46 -21.59 6.68
C GLN A 178 3.39 -22.96 7.38
N PRO A 179 2.20 -23.44 7.76
CA PRO A 179 2.05 -24.72 8.42
C PRO A 179 2.43 -25.89 7.49
N SER A 180 2.97 -26.96 8.09
CA SER A 180 3.33 -28.18 7.37
C SER A 180 2.15 -29.10 7.09
N TRP A 181 1.07 -28.98 7.87
CA TRP A 181 -0.16 -29.74 7.69
C TRP A 181 -1.17 -28.90 6.92
N VAL A 182 -1.40 -29.25 5.66
CA VAL A 182 -2.27 -28.52 4.72
C VAL A 182 -3.28 -29.47 4.05
N PRO A 183 -4.41 -28.95 3.53
CA PRO A 183 -5.31 -29.69 2.67
C PRO A 183 -4.58 -30.30 1.45
N PRO A 184 -5.05 -31.44 0.90
CA PRO A 184 -4.38 -32.12 -0.20
C PRO A 184 -4.37 -31.33 -1.52
N ASN A 185 -5.19 -30.28 -1.62
CA ASN A 185 -5.26 -29.37 -2.76
C ASN A 185 -4.50 -28.06 -2.55
N LEU A 186 -3.75 -27.90 -1.45
CA LEU A 186 -2.94 -26.73 -1.15
C LEU A 186 -1.45 -27.09 -1.09
N GLN A 187 -0.61 -26.25 -1.70
CA GLN A 187 0.82 -26.27 -1.50
C GLN A 187 1.38 -24.85 -1.32
N PHE A 188 2.53 -24.77 -0.65
CA PHE A 188 3.27 -23.52 -0.46
C PHE A 188 4.60 -23.55 -1.19
N GLU A 189 4.93 -22.46 -1.87
CA GLU A 189 6.18 -22.30 -2.62
C GLU A 189 6.92 -21.04 -2.14
N ILE A 190 8.25 -21.12 -2.08
CA ILE A 190 9.07 -19.96 -1.74
C ILE A 190 9.34 -19.18 -3.01
N GLU A 191 8.75 -17.99 -3.15
CA GLU A 191 8.89 -17.14 -4.34
C GLU A 191 8.92 -15.65 -3.98
N ASP A 192 9.79 -14.89 -4.67
CA ASP A 192 9.86 -13.43 -4.59
C ASP A 192 9.01 -12.82 -5.70
N CYS A 193 7.80 -12.37 -5.34
CA CYS A 193 6.84 -11.78 -6.27
C CYS A 193 7.28 -10.43 -6.88
N THR A 194 8.42 -9.86 -6.47
CA THR A 194 9.03 -8.68 -7.10
C THR A 194 9.85 -9.01 -8.35
N GLN A 195 10.17 -10.29 -8.55
CA GLN A 195 10.85 -10.82 -9.73
C GLN A 195 9.85 -11.17 -10.84
N GLU A 196 10.37 -11.70 -11.95
CA GLU A 196 9.53 -12.42 -12.92
C GLU A 196 8.93 -13.65 -12.24
N TRP A 197 7.62 -13.84 -12.41
CA TRP A 197 6.91 -14.94 -11.75
C TRP A 197 7.25 -16.27 -12.41
N THR A 198 7.43 -17.31 -11.61
CA THR A 198 7.84 -18.63 -12.14
C THR A 198 6.68 -19.43 -12.75
N PHE A 199 5.45 -18.94 -12.56
CA PHE A 199 4.24 -19.54 -13.10
C PHE A 199 4.14 -19.42 -14.63
N ALA A 200 3.65 -20.48 -15.27
CA ALA A 200 3.39 -20.46 -16.70
C ALA A 200 2.35 -19.36 -17.06
N PRO A 201 2.48 -18.71 -18.23
CA PRO A 201 1.47 -17.79 -18.71
C PRO A 201 0.09 -18.47 -18.84
N ASN A 202 -0.99 -17.73 -18.55
CA ASN A 202 -2.37 -18.22 -18.62
C ASN A 202 -2.60 -19.53 -17.85
N SER A 203 -2.10 -19.63 -16.62
CA SER A 203 -2.15 -20.85 -15.81
C SER A 203 -3.08 -20.77 -14.60
N ALA A 204 -3.39 -19.58 -14.09
CA ALA A 204 -4.26 -19.39 -12.93
C ALA A 204 -5.67 -18.90 -13.32
N ASP A 205 -6.72 -19.47 -12.74
CA ASP A 205 -8.10 -18.99 -12.92
C ASP A 205 -8.40 -17.81 -11.97
N TYR A 206 -7.71 -17.77 -10.83
CA TYR A 206 -7.84 -16.72 -9.83
C TYR A 206 -6.48 -16.41 -9.18
N ILE A 207 -6.19 -15.13 -8.96
CA ILE A 207 -4.99 -14.66 -8.25
C ILE A 207 -5.43 -13.70 -7.16
N HIS A 208 -5.20 -14.10 -5.91
CA HIS A 208 -5.43 -13.31 -4.71
C HIS A 208 -4.13 -12.64 -4.26
N ILE A 209 -4.23 -11.38 -3.89
CA ILE A 209 -3.13 -10.55 -3.41
C ILE A 209 -3.64 -9.74 -2.21
N ARG A 210 -2.94 -9.76 -1.07
CA ARG A 210 -3.38 -8.99 0.09
C ARG A 210 -2.22 -8.47 0.92
N TRP A 211 -2.28 -7.17 1.23
CA TRP A 211 -1.34 -6.48 2.11
C TRP A 211 0.12 -6.57 1.65
N LEU A 212 0.34 -6.36 0.35
CA LEU A 212 1.69 -6.22 -0.22
C LEU A 212 2.18 -4.76 -0.21
N ILE A 213 1.40 -3.83 0.35
CA ILE A 213 1.84 -2.48 0.70
C ILE A 213 3.22 -2.49 1.39
N GLY A 214 4.10 -1.60 0.95
CA GLY A 214 5.48 -1.52 1.43
C GLY A 214 6.41 -2.64 0.93
N SER A 215 5.92 -3.62 0.17
CA SER A 215 6.73 -4.74 -0.33
C SER A 215 6.96 -4.71 -1.85
N ILE A 216 6.12 -4.00 -2.60
CA ILE A 216 6.20 -3.92 -4.07
C ILE A 216 6.85 -2.59 -4.50
N PRO A 217 8.03 -2.64 -5.16
CA PRO A 217 8.70 -1.43 -5.67
C PRO A 217 8.00 -0.85 -6.91
N ASP A 218 7.50 -1.70 -7.80
CA ASP A 218 6.82 -1.31 -9.04
C ASP A 218 5.52 -2.09 -9.20
N TRP A 219 4.42 -1.47 -8.77
CA TRP A 219 3.08 -2.03 -8.88
C TRP A 219 2.62 -2.24 -10.33
N TYR A 220 3.10 -1.44 -11.28
CA TYR A 220 2.78 -1.63 -12.70
C TYR A 220 3.47 -2.87 -13.26
N LYS A 221 4.72 -3.13 -12.89
CA LYS A 221 5.40 -4.38 -13.23
C LYS A 221 4.71 -5.57 -12.57
N PHE A 222 4.38 -5.46 -11.29
CA PHE A 222 3.72 -6.51 -10.54
C PHE A 222 2.40 -6.95 -11.18
N PHE A 223 1.51 -6.00 -11.54
CA PHE A 223 0.26 -6.34 -12.21
C PHE A 223 0.43 -6.80 -13.66
N ARG A 224 1.56 -6.49 -14.34
CA ARG A 224 1.88 -7.12 -15.64
C ARG A 224 2.20 -8.60 -15.49
N GLU A 225 2.92 -9.00 -14.44
CA GLU A 225 3.15 -10.43 -14.14
C GLU A 225 1.85 -11.13 -13.77
N ALA A 226 1.01 -10.52 -12.92
CA ALA A 226 -0.31 -11.04 -12.60
C ALA A 226 -1.19 -11.22 -13.85
N TYR A 227 -1.14 -10.27 -14.78
CA TYR A 227 -1.85 -10.35 -16.06
C TYR A 227 -1.32 -11.51 -16.92
N LYS A 228 0.00 -11.65 -17.07
CA LYS A 228 0.64 -12.74 -17.83
C LYS A 228 0.25 -14.12 -17.29
N THR A 229 0.23 -14.28 -15.97
CA THR A 229 -0.07 -15.56 -15.30
C THR A 229 -1.56 -15.90 -15.29
N CYS A 230 -2.44 -14.89 -15.18
CA CYS A 230 -3.89 -15.10 -15.15
C CYS A 230 -4.42 -15.57 -16.52
N LYS A 231 -5.30 -16.58 -16.53
CA LYS A 231 -5.96 -17.08 -17.74
C LYS A 231 -6.90 -16.03 -18.34
N PRO A 232 -7.10 -16.01 -19.67
CA PRO A 232 -8.21 -15.28 -20.29
C PRO A 232 -9.55 -15.69 -19.66
N GLY A 233 -10.28 -14.73 -19.11
CA GLY A 233 -11.51 -14.96 -18.36
C GLY A 233 -11.32 -15.23 -16.86
N GLY A 234 -10.08 -15.30 -16.37
CA GLY A 234 -9.75 -15.39 -14.95
C GLY A 234 -9.74 -14.04 -14.25
N TRP A 235 -9.64 -14.04 -12.91
CA TRP A 235 -9.70 -12.84 -12.10
C TRP A 235 -8.41 -12.61 -11.32
N VAL A 236 -8.02 -11.34 -11.18
CA VAL A 236 -7.01 -10.92 -10.21
C VAL A 236 -7.66 -9.98 -9.22
N GLU A 237 -7.51 -10.24 -7.92
CA GLU A 237 -8.08 -9.45 -6.84
C GLU A 237 -7.02 -9.05 -5.83
N SER A 238 -6.96 -7.75 -5.54
CA SER A 238 -5.97 -7.14 -4.65
C SER A 238 -6.65 -6.40 -3.51
N PHE A 239 -6.16 -6.62 -2.29
CA PHE A 239 -6.66 -6.06 -1.04
C PHE A 239 -5.57 -5.23 -0.37
N GLU A 240 -5.70 -3.90 -0.38
CA GLU A 240 -4.66 -3.02 0.15
C GLU A 240 -5.23 -1.95 1.11
N PRO A 241 -4.56 -1.75 2.26
CA PRO A 241 -4.94 -0.71 3.19
C PRO A 241 -4.38 0.65 2.79
N SER A 242 -5.01 1.69 3.30
CA SER A 242 -4.33 2.97 3.55
C SER A 242 -3.35 2.80 4.71
N GLY A 243 -2.12 3.24 4.52
CA GLY A 243 -1.14 3.34 5.62
C GLY A 243 -1.48 4.43 6.63
N ILE A 244 -2.50 5.26 6.37
CA ILE A 244 -2.87 6.41 7.18
C ILE A 244 -4.03 6.05 8.12
N ILE A 245 -3.80 6.25 9.42
CA ILE A 245 -4.83 6.17 10.44
C ILE A 245 -5.44 7.57 10.61
N THR A 246 -6.76 7.67 10.61
CA THR A 246 -7.51 8.92 10.71
C THR A 246 -8.82 8.74 11.48
N SER A 247 -9.61 9.80 11.60
CA SER A 247 -10.92 9.81 12.26
C SER A 247 -11.87 10.78 11.56
N ASP A 248 -13.18 10.53 11.60
CA ASP A 248 -14.17 11.44 11.01
C ASP A 248 -14.49 12.66 11.90
N ASP A 249 -14.08 12.62 13.17
CA ASP A 249 -14.45 13.61 14.20
C ASP A 249 -13.23 14.34 14.80
N ASP A 250 -12.13 14.36 14.08
CA ASP A 250 -10.87 15.04 14.44
C ASP A 250 -10.25 14.57 15.77
N THR A 251 -10.61 13.37 16.23
CA THR A 251 -10.01 12.77 17.44
C THR A 251 -8.62 12.22 17.19
N VAL A 252 -8.32 11.73 15.98
CA VAL A 252 -6.95 11.44 15.51
C VAL A 252 -6.38 12.72 14.91
N LYS A 253 -5.48 13.36 15.65
CA LYS A 253 -4.88 14.64 15.26
C LYS A 253 -3.53 14.41 14.61
N GLU A 254 -3.13 15.35 13.76
CA GLU A 254 -1.77 15.40 13.20
C GLU A 254 -0.67 15.42 14.27
N SER A 255 -0.98 15.88 15.48
CA SER A 255 -0.05 15.89 16.61
C SER A 255 -0.10 14.61 17.48
N SER A 256 -0.95 13.65 17.15
CA SER A 256 -1.15 12.40 17.90
C SER A 256 -0.29 11.29 17.31
N ALA A 257 0.04 10.27 18.10
CA ALA A 257 0.82 9.13 17.65
C ALA A 257 0.12 8.38 16.50
N LEU A 258 -1.19 8.21 16.58
CA LEU A 258 -2.00 7.62 15.51
C LEU A 258 -1.99 8.47 14.23
N GLY A 259 -2.06 9.80 14.34
CA GLY A 259 -1.96 10.70 13.17
C GLY A 259 -0.56 10.75 12.54
N GLN A 260 0.46 10.34 13.28
CA GLN A 260 1.85 10.28 12.82
C GLN A 260 2.22 8.92 12.23
N TRP A 261 1.41 7.88 12.46
CA TRP A 261 1.63 6.51 12.00
C TRP A 261 1.94 6.42 10.51
N GLY A 262 1.03 6.90 9.65
CA GLY A 262 1.22 6.80 8.20
C GLY A 262 2.42 7.58 7.69
N LYS A 263 2.74 8.72 8.30
CA LYS A 263 3.89 9.55 7.90
C LYS A 263 5.21 8.82 8.14
N LEU A 264 5.34 8.13 9.27
CA LEU A 264 6.50 7.30 9.57
C LEU A 264 6.75 6.28 8.46
N PHE A 265 5.70 5.58 8.02
CA PHE A 265 5.81 4.61 6.93
C PHE A 265 6.13 5.26 5.59
N ILE A 266 5.50 6.38 5.24
CA ILE A 266 5.76 7.11 4.00
C ILE A 266 7.22 7.57 3.92
N GLU A 267 7.79 8.05 5.02
CA GLU A 267 9.20 8.47 5.04
C GLU A 267 10.16 7.28 4.96
N GLY A 268 9.84 6.18 5.64
CA GLY A 268 10.60 4.93 5.50
C GLY A 268 10.55 4.38 4.07
N ALA A 269 9.39 4.46 3.42
CA ALA A 269 9.17 4.03 2.04
C ALA A 269 10.17 4.67 1.06
N LYS A 270 10.45 5.97 1.23
CA LYS A 270 11.41 6.72 0.39
C LYS A 270 12.81 6.15 0.46
N LYS A 271 13.24 5.65 1.63
CA LYS A 271 14.56 5.04 1.80
C LYS A 271 14.61 3.59 1.31
N LEU A 272 13.48 2.89 1.37
CA LEU A 272 13.35 1.49 0.96
C LEU A 272 13.03 1.32 -0.54
N GLY A 273 12.61 2.38 -1.23
CA GLY A 273 12.26 2.32 -2.65
C GLY A 273 10.94 1.59 -2.92
N VAL A 274 10.01 1.65 -1.97
CA VAL A 274 8.68 1.00 -2.01
C VAL A 274 7.58 2.02 -1.73
N SER A 275 6.30 1.64 -1.87
CA SER A 275 5.16 2.52 -1.60
C SER A 275 4.31 2.05 -0.42
N PHE A 276 4.04 2.97 0.50
CA PHE A 276 3.00 2.86 1.55
C PHE A 276 1.76 3.72 1.25
N THR A 277 1.63 4.17 0.00
CA THR A 277 0.56 5.07 -0.48
C THR A 277 -0.30 4.39 -1.55
N VAL A 278 -0.35 3.05 -1.55
CA VAL A 278 -1.06 2.23 -2.54
C VAL A 278 -2.54 2.62 -2.65
N TYR A 279 -3.18 2.85 -1.51
CA TYR A 279 -4.55 3.33 -1.42
C TYR A 279 -4.66 4.79 -1.92
N GLU A 280 -3.83 5.69 -1.41
CA GLU A 280 -3.88 7.13 -1.68
C GLU A 280 -3.62 7.46 -3.16
N GLU A 281 -2.70 6.74 -3.80
CA GLU A 281 -2.31 6.95 -5.19
C GLU A 281 -3.14 6.12 -6.17
N GLU A 282 -4.07 5.30 -5.67
CA GLU A 282 -4.92 4.40 -6.47
C GLU A 282 -4.11 3.43 -7.36
N LEU A 283 -2.97 2.95 -6.84
CA LEU A 283 -2.02 2.16 -7.64
C LEU A 283 -2.64 0.86 -8.15
N GLN A 284 -3.46 0.18 -7.34
CA GLN A 284 -4.12 -1.08 -7.73
C GLN A 284 -4.92 -0.91 -9.03
N ARG A 285 -5.86 0.05 -9.08
CA ARG A 285 -6.70 0.31 -10.26
C ARG A 285 -5.86 0.73 -11.45
N LYS A 286 -4.99 1.75 -11.28
CA LYS A 286 -4.19 2.30 -12.38
C LYS A 286 -3.24 1.26 -12.99
N ALA A 287 -2.64 0.42 -12.16
CA ALA A 287 -1.74 -0.62 -12.61
C ALA A 287 -2.50 -1.79 -13.28
N MET A 288 -3.67 -2.17 -12.76
CA MET A 288 -4.53 -3.15 -13.42
C MET A 288 -5.01 -2.66 -14.81
N GLU A 289 -5.47 -1.41 -14.91
CA GLU A 289 -5.87 -0.79 -16.18
C GLU A 289 -4.71 -0.79 -17.19
N ALA A 290 -3.52 -0.38 -16.75
CA ALA A 290 -2.32 -0.35 -17.59
C ALA A 290 -1.84 -1.75 -18.02
N ALA A 291 -2.01 -2.77 -17.18
CA ALA A 291 -1.70 -4.15 -17.53
C ALA A 291 -2.68 -4.74 -18.56
N GLY A 292 -3.90 -4.18 -18.65
CA GLY A 292 -4.90 -4.53 -19.64
C GLY A 292 -6.11 -5.29 -19.10
N PHE A 293 -6.26 -5.37 -17.77
CA PHE A 293 -7.46 -5.93 -17.15
C PHE A 293 -8.69 -5.12 -17.56
N VAL A 294 -9.83 -5.80 -17.67
CA VAL A 294 -11.13 -5.21 -18.02
C VAL A 294 -12.12 -5.44 -16.87
N ASP A 295 -13.30 -4.84 -16.96
CA ASP A 295 -14.37 -4.95 -15.94
C ASP A 295 -13.91 -4.66 -14.51
N ILE A 296 -12.96 -3.73 -14.35
CA ILE A 296 -12.31 -3.46 -13.06
C ILE A 296 -13.29 -2.80 -12.08
N GLN A 297 -13.62 -3.53 -11.02
CA GLN A 297 -14.46 -3.06 -9.93
C GLN A 297 -13.62 -2.71 -8.70
N GLN A 298 -14.18 -1.91 -7.81
CA GLN A 298 -13.58 -1.63 -6.51
C GLN A 298 -14.64 -1.62 -5.41
N PHE A 299 -14.23 -2.09 -4.23
CA PHE A 299 -15.00 -2.01 -2.99
C PHE A 299 -14.12 -1.36 -1.91
N GLU A 300 -14.68 -0.39 -1.20
CA GLU A 300 -13.97 0.33 -0.14
C GLU A 300 -14.76 0.29 1.16
N TYR A 301 -14.04 0.12 2.27
CA TYR A 301 -14.63 0.17 3.60
C TYR A 301 -13.64 0.76 4.60
N LYS A 302 -14.15 1.18 5.76
CA LYS A 302 -13.33 1.64 6.89
C LYS A 302 -13.13 0.46 7.83
N THR A 303 -11.89 0.25 8.28
CA THR A 303 -11.56 -0.67 9.36
C THR A 303 -11.34 0.13 10.64
N PRO A 304 -12.32 0.15 11.56
CA PRO A 304 -12.17 0.84 12.84
C PRO A 304 -11.09 0.18 13.69
N ILE A 305 -10.41 0.96 14.53
CA ILE A 305 -9.51 0.45 15.55
C ILE A 305 -10.15 0.74 16.91
N GLY A 306 -11.08 -0.14 17.31
CA GLY A 306 -11.82 -0.07 18.57
C GLY A 306 -13.33 -0.25 18.40
N GLY A 307 -14.00 -0.64 19.47
CA GLY A 307 -15.46 -0.89 19.50
C GLY A 307 -16.30 0.38 19.64
N TRP A 308 -15.85 1.50 19.09
CA TRP A 308 -16.55 2.80 19.11
C TRP A 308 -17.70 2.94 18.10
N PRO A 309 -17.76 2.21 16.96
CA PRO A 309 -18.91 2.27 16.09
C PRO A 309 -20.21 1.83 16.79
N LYS A 310 -21.33 2.46 16.41
CA LYS A 310 -22.67 2.08 16.90
C LYS A 310 -23.25 0.89 16.14
N ASP A 311 -22.89 0.77 14.87
CA ASP A 311 -23.29 -0.34 14.02
C ASP A 311 -22.66 -1.65 14.57
N PRO A 312 -23.45 -2.72 14.79
CA PRO A 312 -22.94 -3.95 15.39
C PRO A 312 -21.82 -4.63 14.59
N GLU A 313 -21.92 -4.66 13.26
CA GLU A 313 -20.93 -5.31 12.38
C GLU A 313 -19.63 -4.51 12.38
N LEU A 314 -19.71 -3.19 12.22
CA LEU A 314 -18.53 -2.32 12.32
C LEU A 314 -17.90 -2.31 13.72
N LYS A 315 -18.71 -2.51 14.76
CA LYS A 315 -18.22 -2.61 16.13
C LYS A 315 -17.42 -3.89 16.35
N GLU A 316 -17.91 -5.02 15.86
CA GLU A 316 -17.20 -6.29 15.89
C GLU A 316 -15.90 -6.21 15.09
N LEU A 317 -15.98 -5.74 13.84
CA LEU A 317 -14.80 -5.44 13.01
C LEU A 317 -13.80 -4.56 13.77
N GLY A 318 -14.28 -3.51 14.43
CA GLY A 318 -13.45 -2.61 15.21
C GLY A 318 -12.79 -3.24 16.44
N GLN A 319 -13.44 -4.21 17.08
CA GLN A 319 -12.86 -4.95 18.20
C GLN A 319 -11.69 -5.82 17.74
N PHE A 320 -11.83 -6.52 16.61
CA PHE A 320 -10.74 -7.28 16.00
C PHE A 320 -9.64 -6.37 15.43
N GLY A 321 -10.00 -5.22 14.84
CA GLY A 321 -9.04 -4.21 14.40
C GLY A 321 -8.18 -3.67 15.55
N LYS A 322 -8.79 -3.41 16.72
CA LYS A 322 -8.06 -3.06 17.94
C LYS A 322 -7.18 -4.21 18.45
N LEU A 323 -7.68 -5.44 18.41
CA LEU A 323 -6.91 -6.60 18.85
C LEU A 323 -5.67 -6.80 17.96
N ALA A 324 -5.83 -6.76 16.64
CA ALA A 324 -4.72 -6.85 15.68
C ALA A 324 -3.70 -5.72 15.89
N PHE A 325 -4.15 -4.46 15.99
CA PHE A 325 -3.23 -3.33 16.20
C PHE A 325 -2.43 -3.45 17.50
N LEU A 326 -3.05 -3.94 18.58
CA LEU A 326 -2.39 -4.02 19.89
C LEU A 326 -1.52 -5.27 20.07
N ALA A 327 -1.77 -6.33 19.31
CA ALA A 327 -1.00 -7.58 19.39
C ALA A 327 0.50 -7.33 19.13
N ASP A 328 0.82 -6.69 18.00
CA ASP A 328 2.21 -6.44 17.64
C ASP A 328 2.45 -5.24 16.71
N PRO A 329 2.21 -4.00 17.18
CA PRO A 329 2.52 -2.82 16.38
C PRO A 329 4.04 -2.61 16.21
N GLU A 330 4.84 -3.25 17.04
CA GLU A 330 6.31 -3.17 16.98
C GLU A 330 6.88 -3.91 15.78
N GLY A 331 6.34 -5.09 15.46
CA GLY A 331 6.75 -5.88 14.29
C GLY A 331 6.56 -5.15 12.96
N PHE A 332 5.68 -4.15 12.90
CA PHE A 332 5.53 -3.25 11.75
C PHE A 332 6.46 -2.03 11.79
N VAL A 333 6.55 -1.37 12.94
CA VAL A 333 7.20 -0.05 13.04
C VAL A 333 8.72 -0.15 13.17
N LEU A 334 9.22 -1.17 13.86
CA LEU A 334 10.62 -1.22 14.31
C LEU A 334 11.63 -1.07 13.16
N PHE A 335 11.50 -1.87 12.10
CA PHE A 335 12.42 -1.83 10.96
C PHE A 335 12.34 -0.53 10.18
N VAL A 336 11.11 -0.06 9.93
CA VAL A 336 10.85 1.14 9.12
C VAL A 336 11.36 2.39 9.85
N ALA A 337 11.05 2.52 11.14
CA ALA A 337 11.52 3.61 11.98
C ALA A 337 13.05 3.59 12.16
N ASN A 338 13.66 2.41 12.31
CA ASN A 338 15.11 2.27 12.37
C ASN A 338 15.78 2.74 11.07
N THR A 339 15.17 2.45 9.91
CA THR A 339 15.68 2.87 8.59
C THR A 339 15.69 4.41 8.45
N ILE A 340 14.74 5.11 9.07
CA ILE A 340 14.74 6.58 9.10
C ILE A 340 15.66 7.18 10.17
N GLY A 341 16.24 6.35 11.05
CA GLY A 341 17.28 6.73 12.02
C GLY A 341 16.83 6.73 13.47
N TRP A 342 15.61 6.25 13.78
CA TRP A 342 15.13 6.18 15.15
C TRP A 342 15.81 5.03 15.91
N THR A 343 16.09 5.27 17.18
CA THR A 343 16.59 4.26 18.11
C THR A 343 15.47 3.37 18.63
N GLU A 344 15.80 2.19 19.13
CA GLU A 344 14.84 1.24 19.72
C GLU A 344 13.99 1.89 20.83
N SER A 345 14.63 2.63 21.74
CA SER A 345 13.93 3.29 22.84
C SER A 345 12.94 4.36 22.35
N GLU A 346 13.31 5.13 21.33
CA GLU A 346 12.43 6.13 20.72
C GLU A 346 11.20 5.48 20.07
N ILE A 347 11.40 4.36 19.39
CA ILE A 347 10.32 3.57 18.79
C ILE A 347 9.38 3.05 19.87
N HIS A 348 9.90 2.50 20.97
CA HIS A 348 9.08 2.02 22.08
C HIS A 348 8.26 3.13 22.74
N VAL A 349 8.83 4.34 22.89
CA VAL A 349 8.11 5.51 23.42
C VAL A 349 6.97 5.91 22.47
N PHE A 350 7.21 5.99 21.16
CA PHE A 350 6.17 6.27 20.17
C PHE A 350 5.04 5.23 20.21
N LEU A 351 5.38 3.94 20.25
CA LEU A 351 4.41 2.86 20.34
C LEU A 351 3.64 2.88 21.66
N ALA A 352 4.24 3.32 22.76
CA ALA A 352 3.54 3.50 24.03
C ALA A 352 2.46 4.57 23.93
N HIS A 353 2.74 5.70 23.28
CA HIS A 353 1.74 6.74 23.00
C HIS A 353 0.60 6.21 22.11
N ALA A 354 0.93 5.52 21.01
CA ALA A 354 -0.08 4.94 20.12
C ALA A 354 -1.00 3.94 20.85
N ARG A 355 -0.43 3.06 21.67
CA ARG A 355 -1.21 2.14 22.53
C ARG A 355 -2.09 2.91 23.51
N ARG A 356 -1.57 3.97 24.15
CA ARG A 356 -2.34 4.78 25.11
C ARG A 356 -3.54 5.46 24.43
N GLU A 357 -3.35 6.01 23.23
CA GLU A 357 -4.43 6.61 22.43
C GLU A 357 -5.56 5.59 22.19
N ILE A 358 -5.22 4.37 21.75
CA ILE A 358 -6.19 3.28 21.53
C ILE A 358 -6.88 2.80 22.83
N HIS A 359 -6.17 2.79 23.95
CA HIS A 359 -6.74 2.38 25.24
C HIS A 359 -7.63 3.45 25.88
N SER A 360 -7.39 4.73 25.59
CA SER A 360 -8.10 5.84 26.23
C SER A 360 -9.62 5.86 25.96
N GLY A 361 -10.06 5.27 24.85
CA GLY A 361 -11.44 5.33 24.38
C GLY A 361 -11.90 6.72 23.93
N LYS A 362 -10.98 7.69 23.85
CA LYS A 362 -11.27 9.07 23.41
C LYS A 362 -11.04 9.29 21.93
N HIS A 363 -10.38 8.35 21.26
CA HIS A 363 -10.12 8.39 19.83
C HIS A 363 -11.09 7.45 19.11
N HIS A 364 -11.51 7.86 17.92
CA HIS A 364 -12.31 7.05 17.00
C HIS A 364 -11.53 6.74 15.71
N PRO A 365 -10.36 6.08 15.84
CA PRO A 365 -9.48 5.83 14.71
C PRO A 365 -10.05 4.76 13.78
N TYR A 366 -9.76 4.92 12.50
CA TYR A 366 -9.88 3.91 11.48
C TYR A 366 -8.78 4.09 10.43
N TYR A 367 -8.55 3.06 9.63
CA TYR A 367 -7.85 3.16 8.35
C TYR A 367 -8.78 2.67 7.25
N LYS A 368 -8.53 3.09 6.00
CA LYS A 368 -9.35 2.67 4.85
C LYS A 368 -8.78 1.39 4.25
N GLN A 369 -9.68 0.57 3.70
CA GLN A 369 -9.33 -0.62 2.93
C GLN A 369 -9.91 -0.49 1.53
N ARG A 370 -9.16 -0.98 0.53
CA ARG A 370 -9.65 -1.09 -0.85
C ARG A 370 -9.41 -2.50 -1.37
N VAL A 371 -10.47 -3.07 -1.91
CA VAL A 371 -10.43 -4.27 -2.75
C VAL A 371 -10.62 -3.83 -4.19
N VAL A 372 -9.73 -4.26 -5.08
CA VAL A 372 -9.86 -4.04 -6.53
C VAL A 372 -9.74 -5.39 -7.21
N TRP A 373 -10.68 -5.72 -8.10
CA TRP A 373 -10.58 -6.91 -8.93
C TRP A 373 -10.79 -6.58 -10.40
N GLY A 374 -10.01 -7.23 -11.25
CA GLY A 374 -10.03 -7.06 -12.70
C GLY A 374 -10.13 -8.40 -13.43
N LEU A 375 -10.94 -8.42 -14.48
CA LEU A 375 -11.09 -9.57 -15.36
C LEU A 375 -9.93 -9.59 -16.36
N GLN A 376 -9.30 -10.73 -16.52
CA GLN A 376 -8.36 -10.93 -17.59
C GLN A 376 -9.12 -11.02 -18.93
N ASN A 377 -8.84 -10.07 -19.82
CA ASN A 377 -9.53 -9.86 -21.08
C ASN A 377 -9.47 -11.10 -21.98
N THR A 378 -10.65 -11.65 -22.32
CA THR A 378 -10.81 -12.78 -23.24
C THR A 378 -10.49 -12.43 -24.70
N SER A 379 -10.44 -11.14 -25.03
CA SER A 379 -10.33 -10.62 -26.41
C SER A 379 -8.90 -10.28 -26.81
N LYS A 380 -7.99 -10.13 -25.85
CA LYS A 380 -6.56 -10.10 -26.11
C LYS A 380 -6.05 -11.53 -25.94
N THR A 381 -6.19 -12.34 -26.99
CA THR A 381 -5.22 -13.43 -27.19
C THR A 381 -3.85 -12.82 -27.00
N ALA A 382 -3.13 -13.25 -25.96
CA ALA A 382 -1.72 -12.95 -25.78
C ALA A 382 -1.04 -13.07 -27.15
N ILE A 383 -0.31 -12.05 -27.57
CA ILE A 383 0.58 -12.18 -28.72
C ILE A 383 1.46 -13.38 -28.38
N PRO A 384 1.35 -14.51 -29.11
CA PRO A 384 2.05 -15.74 -28.71
C PRO A 384 3.54 -15.44 -28.55
N GLU A 385 4.21 -16.01 -27.54
CA GLU A 385 5.65 -15.79 -27.30
C GLU A 385 6.55 -16.15 -28.52
N ASN A 386 6.00 -16.85 -29.52
CA ASN A 386 6.64 -17.17 -30.81
C ASN A 386 6.09 -16.39 -32.02
N SER A 387 5.18 -15.45 -31.82
CA SER A 387 4.71 -14.53 -32.85
C SER A 387 5.79 -13.49 -33.08
N LYS A 388 6.49 -13.59 -34.21
CA LYS A 388 7.30 -12.46 -34.69
C LYS A 388 6.34 -11.31 -34.95
N SER A 389 6.43 -10.25 -34.15
CA SER A 389 5.70 -9.01 -34.42
C SER A 389 5.93 -8.60 -35.87
N ILE A 390 4.85 -8.32 -36.58
CA ILE A 390 4.93 -7.86 -37.95
C ILE A 390 5.02 -6.36 -37.88
N ILE A 391 6.22 -5.84 -38.16
CA ILE A 391 6.45 -4.41 -38.29
C ILE A 391 6.34 -4.05 -39.76
N THR A 392 5.38 -3.20 -40.09
CA THR A 392 5.28 -2.60 -41.43
C THR A 392 5.64 -1.13 -41.34
N ILE A 393 6.67 -0.71 -42.08
CA ILE A 393 7.06 0.70 -42.16
C ILE A 393 6.69 1.21 -43.55
N THR A 394 5.78 2.17 -43.58
CA THR A 394 5.42 2.89 -44.81
C THR A 394 6.11 4.25 -44.77
N HIS A 395 7.16 4.42 -45.56
CA HIS A 395 7.82 5.71 -45.71
C HIS A 395 6.93 6.66 -46.51
N VAL A 396 6.67 7.86 -45.98
CA VAL A 396 5.79 8.86 -46.60
C VAL A 396 6.62 9.95 -47.26
N THR A 397 7.55 10.55 -46.52
CA THR A 397 8.51 11.55 -47.01
C THR A 397 9.61 11.75 -45.97
N THR A 398 10.62 12.59 -46.26
CA THR A 398 11.69 13.09 -45.36
C THR A 398 11.81 12.33 -44.03
N ALA A 399 11.21 12.85 -42.94
CA ALA A 399 11.19 12.27 -41.61
C ALA A 399 9.87 11.55 -41.26
N THR A 400 8.91 11.53 -42.19
CA THR A 400 7.57 10.99 -41.98
C THR A 400 7.46 9.54 -42.44
N ALA A 401 7.21 8.65 -41.49
CA ALA A 401 6.88 7.26 -41.75
C ALA A 401 5.71 6.83 -40.87
N ILE A 402 4.85 5.96 -41.42
CA ILE A 402 3.83 5.25 -40.66
C ILE A 402 4.45 3.92 -40.23
N VAL A 403 4.52 3.68 -38.93
CA VAL A 403 4.99 2.43 -38.35
C VAL A 403 3.77 1.68 -37.83
N ASP A 404 3.44 0.54 -38.42
CA ASP A 404 2.40 -0.37 -37.95
C ASP A 404 3.07 -1.52 -37.20
N ILE A 405 2.76 -1.63 -35.91
CA ILE A 405 3.23 -2.72 -35.04
C ILE A 405 2.00 -3.50 -34.58
N ASP A 406 1.80 -4.67 -35.17
CA ASP A 406 0.71 -5.58 -34.82
C ASP A 406 -0.68 -4.91 -34.82
N GLY A 407 -0.89 -3.94 -35.71
CA GLY A 407 -2.14 -3.20 -35.89
C GLY A 407 -2.14 -1.78 -35.31
N ALA A 408 -1.25 -1.47 -34.37
CA ALA A 408 -1.09 -0.14 -33.79
C ALA A 408 -0.25 0.76 -34.71
N LYS A 409 -0.79 1.90 -35.11
CA LYS A 409 -0.18 2.79 -36.11
C LYS A 409 0.38 4.05 -35.46
N PHE A 410 1.69 4.20 -35.59
CA PHE A 410 2.44 5.38 -35.19
C PHE A 410 2.80 6.19 -36.42
N ILE A 411 2.84 7.51 -36.32
CA ILE A 411 3.40 8.37 -37.36
C ILE A 411 4.57 9.17 -36.80
N THR A 412 5.69 9.22 -37.51
CA THR A 412 6.85 10.05 -37.14
C THR A 412 6.78 11.41 -37.82
N ASP A 413 7.14 12.47 -37.09
CA ASP A 413 7.39 13.84 -37.58
C ASP A 413 6.57 14.21 -38.83
N PRO A 414 5.25 14.43 -38.70
CA PRO A 414 4.31 14.63 -39.81
C PRO A 414 4.70 15.77 -40.75
N ILE A 415 4.91 15.45 -42.03
CA ILE A 415 5.17 16.40 -43.13
C ILE A 415 4.25 16.08 -44.32
N PHE A 416 3.34 17.01 -44.65
CA PHE A 416 2.26 16.84 -45.62
C PHE A 416 2.05 18.00 -46.61
N ASP A 417 2.82 19.09 -46.54
CA ASP A 417 2.79 20.16 -47.52
C ASP A 417 2.98 19.65 -48.96
N GLU A 418 2.25 20.25 -49.90
CA GLU A 418 2.32 19.88 -51.32
C GLU A 418 3.54 20.52 -51.99
N ALA A 419 4.26 19.77 -52.81
CA ALA A 419 5.35 20.32 -53.61
C ALA A 419 4.86 20.82 -54.99
N PRO A 420 5.54 21.84 -55.57
CA PRO A 420 6.70 22.54 -55.03
C PRO A 420 6.29 23.67 -54.07
N GLN A 421 6.95 23.73 -52.92
CA GLN A 421 6.73 24.78 -51.91
C GLN A 421 8.05 25.24 -51.32
N SER A 422 8.24 26.55 -51.18
CA SER A 422 9.46 27.15 -50.63
C SER A 422 9.15 27.88 -49.35
N HIS A 423 9.96 27.61 -48.33
CA HIS A 423 9.83 28.18 -47.00
C HIS A 423 11.03 29.09 -46.73
N GLU A 424 10.74 30.35 -46.41
CA GLU A 424 11.76 31.29 -45.96
C GLU A 424 12.21 30.90 -44.54
N ARG A 425 13.52 30.74 -44.35
CA ARG A 425 14.11 30.27 -43.09
C ARG A 425 15.32 31.11 -42.66
N SER A 426 15.51 32.30 -43.22
CA SER A 426 16.63 33.16 -42.82
C SER A 426 16.61 33.49 -41.34
N HIS A 427 15.42 33.73 -40.77
CA HIS A 427 15.27 34.07 -39.36
C HIS A 427 15.82 32.99 -38.42
N VAL A 428 15.63 31.71 -38.75
CA VAL A 428 16.12 30.59 -37.93
C VAL A 428 17.59 30.28 -38.21
N ALA A 429 18.09 30.62 -39.42
CA ALA A 429 19.51 30.50 -39.78
C ALA A 429 20.37 31.70 -39.31
N GLY A 430 19.78 32.70 -38.65
CA GLY A 430 20.47 33.93 -38.24
C GLY A 430 20.87 34.86 -39.40
N LEU A 431 20.22 34.71 -40.55
CA LEU A 431 20.46 35.47 -41.78
C LEU A 431 19.41 36.56 -41.98
N LYS A 432 19.64 37.48 -42.93
CA LYS A 432 18.66 38.54 -43.22
C LYS A 432 17.48 37.96 -44.00
N PRO A 433 16.27 38.53 -43.85
CA PRO A 433 15.09 38.09 -44.59
C PRO A 433 15.36 38.00 -46.10
N GLY A 434 15.04 36.84 -46.70
CA GLY A 434 15.21 36.56 -48.12
C GLY A 434 16.57 35.99 -48.53
N GLU A 435 17.49 35.76 -47.59
CA GLU A 435 18.80 35.14 -47.87
C GLU A 435 18.78 33.60 -47.88
N PHE A 436 17.81 32.93 -47.24
CA PHE A 436 17.76 31.48 -47.13
C PHE A 436 16.34 30.92 -47.28
N PHE A 437 16.19 30.00 -48.24
CA PHE A 437 14.96 29.28 -48.52
C PHE A 437 15.23 27.79 -48.52
N LEU A 438 14.36 27.02 -47.86
CA LEU A 438 14.27 25.58 -48.03
C LEU A 438 13.11 25.28 -48.96
N THR A 439 13.36 24.50 -50.02
CA THR A 439 12.34 24.19 -51.03
C THR A 439 12.05 22.70 -51.05
N LEU A 440 10.79 22.36 -50.79
CA LEU A 440 10.26 21.03 -50.98
C LEU A 440 10.05 20.80 -52.49
N GLN A 441 10.81 19.86 -53.06
CA GLN A 441 10.74 19.56 -54.50
C GLN A 441 9.76 18.43 -54.82
N GLU A 442 9.51 17.54 -53.87
CA GLU A 442 8.63 16.38 -53.99
C GLU A 442 7.67 16.35 -52.79
N GLY A 443 6.38 16.17 -53.06
CA GLY A 443 5.35 16.09 -52.03
C GLY A 443 5.34 14.71 -51.36
N PRO A 444 4.55 14.54 -50.29
CA PRO A 444 4.48 13.25 -49.61
C PRO A 444 3.91 12.17 -50.53
N ALA A 445 4.45 10.95 -50.42
CA ALA A 445 3.96 9.80 -51.19
C ALA A 445 2.51 9.43 -50.82
N ILE A 446 2.08 9.81 -49.61
CA ILE A 446 0.72 9.67 -49.09
C ILE A 446 0.27 11.05 -48.63
N SER A 447 -0.80 11.59 -49.21
CA SER A 447 -1.35 12.86 -48.74
C SER A 447 -2.02 12.70 -47.37
N ILE A 448 -2.16 13.80 -46.62
CA ILE A 448 -2.84 13.80 -45.31
C ILE A 448 -4.26 13.21 -45.36
N LYS A 449 -4.96 13.37 -46.49
CA LYS A 449 -6.31 12.83 -46.71
C LYS A 449 -6.35 11.32 -46.92
N GLN A 450 -5.21 10.70 -47.23
CA GLN A 450 -5.06 9.27 -47.44
C GLN A 450 -4.47 8.57 -46.21
N LEU A 451 -4.25 9.30 -45.11
CA LEU A 451 -3.74 8.71 -43.89
C LEU A 451 -4.73 7.70 -43.31
N PRO A 452 -4.23 6.54 -42.83
CA PRO A 452 -5.03 5.66 -42.00
C PRO A 452 -5.30 6.33 -40.65
N VAL A 453 -6.18 5.73 -39.84
CA VAL A 453 -6.31 6.12 -38.44
C VAL A 453 -4.96 5.91 -37.75
N ILE A 454 -4.45 6.95 -37.11
CA ILE A 454 -3.18 6.96 -36.38
C ILE A 454 -3.50 6.94 -34.88
N ASP A 455 -2.85 6.04 -34.15
CA ASP A 455 -3.03 5.85 -32.72
C ASP A 455 -2.08 6.76 -31.91
N CYS A 456 -0.90 7.08 -32.45
CA CYS A 456 0.11 7.88 -31.77
C CYS A 456 0.98 8.68 -32.75
N VAL A 457 1.32 9.92 -32.38
CA VAL A 457 2.23 10.80 -33.13
C VAL A 457 3.56 10.90 -32.38
N LEU A 458 4.66 10.62 -33.07
CA LEU A 458 6.01 10.65 -32.55
C LEU A 458 6.74 11.89 -33.08
N LEU A 459 7.07 12.80 -32.18
CA LEU A 459 7.60 14.14 -32.48
C LEU A 459 9.09 14.20 -32.10
N SER A 460 9.91 13.39 -32.77
CA SER A 460 11.36 13.31 -32.50
C SER A 460 12.13 14.53 -33.01
N HIS A 461 11.58 15.26 -33.98
CA HIS A 461 12.26 16.33 -34.71
C HIS A 461 11.41 17.59 -34.89
N GLU A 462 10.33 17.74 -34.11
CA GLU A 462 9.35 18.83 -34.28
C GLU A 462 9.98 20.22 -34.14
N ASP A 463 10.96 20.36 -33.24
CA ASP A 463 11.62 21.63 -32.90
C ASP A 463 12.76 22.04 -33.87
N HIS A 464 13.03 21.26 -34.92
CA HIS A 464 14.14 21.56 -35.82
C HIS A 464 13.75 22.56 -36.93
N ILE A 465 14.72 23.38 -37.34
CA ILE A 465 14.60 24.46 -38.33
C ILE A 465 14.03 24.03 -39.69
N ASP A 466 14.23 22.77 -40.05
CA ASP A 466 13.83 22.15 -41.31
C ASP A 466 12.55 21.31 -41.19
N ASN A 467 11.85 21.37 -40.06
CA ASN A 467 10.49 20.87 -40.00
C ASN A 467 9.58 21.91 -40.68
N LEU A 468 9.36 21.70 -41.98
CA LEU A 468 8.87 22.75 -42.89
C LEU A 468 7.36 22.98 -42.84
N ASP A 469 6.61 22.05 -42.26
CA ASP A 469 5.23 21.80 -42.66
C ASP A 469 4.18 22.40 -41.71
N GLU A 470 3.32 23.26 -42.25
CA GLU A 470 2.12 23.75 -41.56
C GLU A 470 0.97 22.74 -41.64
N THR A 471 0.92 21.92 -42.69
CA THR A 471 -0.22 21.02 -42.97
C THR A 471 -0.29 19.82 -42.02
N GLY A 472 0.86 19.33 -41.56
CA GLY A 472 1.01 18.20 -40.65
C GLY A 472 0.92 18.56 -39.18
N ARG A 473 0.99 19.86 -38.83
CA ARG A 473 0.58 20.40 -37.52
C ARG A 473 -0.93 20.45 -37.43
#